data_AF-A0A8K0TNJ8-F1
#
_entry.id   AF-A0A8K0TNJ8-F1
#
_cell.length_a   1.000
_cell.length_b   1.000
_cell.length_c   1.000
_cell.angle_alpha   90.00
_cell.angle_beta   90.00
_cell.angle_gamma   90.00
#
_symmetry.space_group_name_H-M   'P 1'
#
loop_
_entity.id
_entity.type
_entity.pdbx_description
1 polymer ?
#
loop_
_entity_poly.entity_id
_entity_poly.type
_entity_poly.pdbx_seq_one_letter_code
_entity_poly.pdbx_strand_id
1 'polypeptide(L)'
;MALPPSRPSPLLLLAVLVWILISHSEQTKSLLGFAMSSLEKPFTVEIGGVPIVKLTDQIQERTQARVSNSGVAAVFTLKDSRLSSDGHILSRYTVENRSFMPKEVFWFPNGDDATQSQAVSVEKSGDSYKLRFGGGGLIAEGGQVFADLQGLDDAKVVIKFVTKS
;
A
#
# COMPACT_ATOMS: atom_id res chain seq x y z
N MET A 1 15.29 -67.58 12.78
CA MET A 1 14.75 -66.97 14.01
C MET A 1 14.96 -65.46 13.88
N ALA A 2 13.92 -64.69 13.57
CA ALA A 2 14.02 -63.27 13.23
C ALA A 2 13.70 -62.40 14.46
N LEU A 3 14.52 -61.38 14.72
CA LEU A 3 14.31 -60.42 15.80
C LEU A 3 13.10 -59.52 15.48
N PRO A 4 12.29 -59.12 16.47
CA PRO A 4 11.15 -58.24 16.25
C PRO A 4 11.63 -56.81 15.90
N PRO A 5 10.87 -56.05 15.09
CA PRO A 5 11.24 -54.69 14.72
C PRO A 5 11.26 -53.78 15.96
N SER A 6 12.30 -52.97 16.07
CA SER A 6 12.45 -51.98 17.14
C SER A 6 11.38 -50.89 17.00
N ARG A 7 10.63 -50.65 18.08
CA ARG A 7 9.67 -49.56 18.13
C ARG A 7 10.44 -48.23 18.21
N PRO A 8 10.07 -47.20 17.41
CA PRO A 8 10.71 -45.90 17.50
C PRO A 8 10.51 -45.32 18.90
N SER A 9 11.55 -44.66 19.43
CA SER A 9 11.50 -44.10 20.77
C SER A 9 10.42 -43.00 20.84
N PRO A 10 9.70 -42.88 21.97
CA PRO A 10 8.70 -41.83 22.15
C PRO A 10 9.29 -40.42 22.05
N LEU A 11 10.59 -40.27 22.35
CA LEU A 11 11.35 -39.04 22.19
C LEU A 11 11.52 -38.64 20.71
N LEU A 12 11.70 -39.62 19.81
CA LEU A 12 11.80 -39.37 18.37
C LEU A 12 10.45 -38.93 17.79
N LEU A 13 9.34 -39.51 18.27
CA LEU A 13 8.00 -39.11 17.87
C LEU A 13 7.67 -37.68 18.33
N LEU A 14 8.09 -37.30 19.54
CA LEU A 14 7.88 -35.95 20.08
C LEU A 14 8.70 -34.92 19.31
N ALA A 15 9.95 -35.25 18.95
CA ALA A 15 10.81 -34.35 18.17
C ALA A 15 10.26 -34.07 16.76
N VAL A 16 9.68 -35.07 16.09
CA VAL A 16 9.04 -34.89 14.78
C VAL A 16 7.78 -34.03 14.88
N LEU A 17 6.95 -34.22 15.92
CA LEU A 17 5.77 -33.38 16.18
C LEU A 17 6.13 -31.92 16.49
N VAL A 18 7.19 -31.69 17.26
CA VAL A 18 7.71 -30.34 17.53
C VAL A 18 8.27 -29.70 16.26
N TRP A 19 8.97 -30.46 15.40
CA TRP A 19 9.44 -29.96 14.09
C TRP A 19 8.29 -29.63 13.13
N ILE A 20 7.22 -30.42 13.11
CA ILE A 20 6.01 -30.16 12.32
C ILE A 20 5.28 -28.91 12.85
N LEU A 21 5.17 -28.74 14.16
CA LEU A 21 4.54 -27.57 14.77
C LEU A 21 5.35 -26.27 14.56
N ILE A 22 6.69 -26.35 14.62
CA ILE A 22 7.57 -25.21 14.34
C ILE A 22 7.54 -24.86 12.84
N SER A 23 7.58 -25.86 11.94
CA SER A 23 7.53 -25.63 10.48
C SER A 23 6.17 -25.13 9.98
N HIS A 24 5.06 -25.45 10.67
CA HIS A 24 3.74 -24.87 10.36
C HIS A 24 3.54 -23.46 10.94
N SER A 25 4.36 -23.01 11.91
CA SER A 25 4.26 -21.65 12.46
C SER A 25 4.77 -20.56 11.53
N GLU A 26 5.50 -20.93 10.47
CA GLU A 26 6.03 -19.98 9.49
C GLU A 26 5.07 -19.73 8.31
N GLN A 27 4.12 -20.64 8.04
CA GLN A 27 3.16 -20.44 6.94
C GLN A 27 2.01 -19.47 7.27
N THR A 28 1.75 -19.19 8.55
CA THR A 28 0.67 -18.27 8.94
C THR A 28 1.06 -16.80 8.85
N LYS A 29 2.36 -16.47 8.69
CA LYS A 29 2.81 -15.10 8.40
C LYS A 29 2.54 -14.66 6.96
N SER A 30 2.22 -15.60 6.07
CA SER A 30 1.99 -15.35 4.64
C SER A 30 0.52 -15.12 4.26
N LEU A 31 -0.45 -15.29 5.18
CA LEU A 31 -1.88 -15.16 4.87
C LEU A 31 -2.47 -13.81 5.27
N LEU A 32 -1.69 -12.98 5.96
CA LEU A 32 -1.96 -11.56 6.15
C LEU A 32 -0.75 -10.82 5.60
N GLY A 33 -0.82 -10.39 4.34
CA GLY A 33 0.01 -9.26 3.95
C GLY A 33 -0.37 -8.14 4.91
N PHE A 34 0.48 -7.86 5.91
CA PHE A 34 0.20 -6.85 6.92
C PHE A 34 0.12 -5.51 6.20
N ALA A 35 -1.10 -5.09 5.89
CA ALA A 35 -1.36 -3.77 5.34
C ALA A 35 -0.95 -2.76 6.42
N MET A 36 0.13 -2.03 6.14
CA MET A 36 0.69 -1.04 7.05
C MET A 36 -0.10 0.27 6.91
N SER A 37 -0.32 0.95 8.03
CA SER A 37 -0.97 2.27 8.07
C SER A 37 0.03 3.43 8.16
N SER A 38 1.32 3.16 8.37
CA SER A 38 2.36 4.18 8.57
C SER A 38 3.67 3.76 7.88
N LEU A 39 4.42 4.75 7.38
CA LEU A 39 5.81 4.60 6.91
C LEU A 39 6.70 5.60 7.65
N GLU A 40 7.86 5.13 8.13
CA GLU A 40 8.74 5.92 9.01
C GLU A 40 9.41 7.11 8.32
N LYS A 41 9.60 7.03 7.01
CA LYS A 41 10.36 8.02 6.22
C LYS A 41 9.45 8.67 5.18
N PRO A 42 9.61 9.98 4.93
CA PRO A 42 8.96 10.63 3.80
C PRO A 42 9.39 10.02 2.47
N PHE A 43 8.53 10.09 1.46
CA PHE A 43 8.78 9.50 0.16
C PHE A 43 8.06 10.23 -0.97
N THR A 44 8.50 10.03 -2.21
CA THR A 44 7.74 10.40 -3.41
C THR A 44 7.10 9.16 -4.04
N VAL A 45 6.08 9.39 -4.86
CA VAL A 45 5.36 8.33 -5.59
C VAL A 45 5.46 8.61 -7.08
N GLU A 46 5.88 7.59 -7.84
CA GLU A 46 5.85 7.59 -9.31
C GLU A 46 4.90 6.51 -9.81
N ILE A 47 4.13 6.82 -10.85
CA ILE A 47 3.27 5.88 -11.57
C ILE A 47 3.82 5.79 -12.99
N GLY A 48 4.27 4.61 -13.41
CA GLY A 48 4.91 4.44 -14.72
C GLY A 48 6.19 5.27 -14.87
N GLY A 49 6.87 5.59 -13.77
CA GLY A 49 8.08 6.44 -13.76
C GLY A 49 7.81 7.94 -13.80
N VAL A 50 6.54 8.38 -13.81
CA VAL A 50 6.17 9.81 -13.76
C VAL A 50 5.70 10.16 -12.35
N PRO A 51 6.24 11.22 -11.71
CA PRO A 51 5.90 11.54 -10.33
C PRO A 51 4.51 12.13 -10.21
N ILE A 52 3.82 11.80 -9.10
CA ILE A 52 2.65 12.57 -8.66
C ILE A 52 3.14 13.94 -8.24
N VAL A 53 2.57 14.99 -8.83
CA VAL A 53 3.01 16.36 -8.57
C VAL A 53 2.30 16.96 -7.37
N LYS A 54 3.01 17.82 -6.64
CA LYS A 54 2.43 18.58 -5.53
C LYS A 54 1.30 19.48 -6.02
N LEU A 55 0.35 19.74 -5.13
CA LEU A 55 -0.64 20.78 -5.35
C LEU A 55 0.06 22.15 -5.23
N THR A 56 0.09 22.93 -6.32
CA THR A 56 0.83 24.20 -6.37
C THR A 56 0.10 25.37 -5.71
N ASP A 57 -1.22 25.30 -5.64
CA ASP A 57 -2.06 26.35 -5.07
C ASP A 57 -2.87 25.79 -3.90
N GLN A 58 -3.13 26.64 -2.89
CA GLN A 58 -4.07 26.32 -1.81
C GLN A 58 -5.49 26.47 -2.37
N ILE A 59 -5.93 25.46 -3.12
CA ILE A 59 -7.27 25.44 -3.71
C ILE A 59 -8.24 25.00 -2.61
N GLN A 60 -9.26 25.82 -2.33
CA GLN A 60 -10.32 25.46 -1.37
C GLN A 60 -11.17 24.29 -1.86
N GLU A 61 -11.18 24.06 -3.18
CA GLU A 61 -11.86 22.95 -3.82
C GLU A 61 -10.94 21.75 -4.04
N ARG A 62 -11.54 20.57 -3.99
CA ARG A 62 -10.86 19.30 -4.19
C ARG A 62 -10.39 19.20 -5.64
N THR A 63 -9.12 18.88 -5.80
CA THR A 63 -8.47 18.81 -7.11
C THR A 63 -7.99 17.40 -7.36
N GLN A 64 -8.34 16.82 -8.50
CA GLN A 64 -7.86 15.49 -8.85
C GLN A 64 -6.34 15.51 -9.00
N ALA A 65 -5.68 14.51 -8.44
CA ALA A 65 -4.24 14.38 -8.50
C ALA A 65 -3.77 14.06 -9.93
N ARG A 66 -2.55 14.49 -10.23
CA ARG A 66 -1.94 14.38 -11.55
C ARG A 66 -0.50 13.90 -11.46
N VAL A 67 -0.04 13.30 -12.55
CA VAL A 67 1.38 12.99 -12.77
C VAL A 67 1.96 13.94 -13.80
N SER A 68 3.21 14.38 -13.62
CA SER A 68 3.91 15.19 -14.63
C SER A 68 5.43 15.21 -14.39
N ASN A 69 6.20 15.12 -15.48
CA ASN A 69 7.67 15.25 -15.45
C ASN A 69 8.15 16.69 -15.31
N SER A 70 7.28 17.68 -15.52
CA SER A 70 7.63 19.10 -15.48
C SER A 70 7.24 19.79 -14.18
N GLY A 71 6.50 19.10 -13.29
CA GLY A 71 6.09 19.63 -12.00
C GLY A 71 7.04 19.23 -10.86
N VAL A 72 6.85 19.83 -9.69
CA VAL A 72 7.57 19.44 -8.47
C VAL A 72 6.89 18.20 -7.90
N ALA A 73 7.65 17.13 -7.69
CA ALA A 73 7.14 15.90 -7.08
C ALA A 73 6.61 16.16 -5.66
N ALA A 74 5.45 15.59 -5.34
CA ALA A 74 4.91 15.63 -3.99
C ALA A 74 5.74 14.75 -3.05
N VAL A 75 6.12 15.31 -1.89
CA VAL A 75 6.75 14.56 -0.82
C VAL A 75 5.69 14.19 0.20
N PHE A 76 5.48 12.89 0.35
CA PHE A 76 4.44 12.33 1.19
C PHE A 76 4.98 11.87 2.53
N THR A 77 4.12 11.97 3.54
CA THR A 77 4.22 11.21 4.78
C THR A 77 2.97 10.34 4.91
N LEU A 78 3.14 9.10 5.36
CA LEU A 78 2.02 8.21 5.67
C LEU A 78 2.03 7.93 7.17
N LYS A 79 0.97 8.35 7.85
CA LYS A 79 0.78 8.12 9.28
C LYS A 79 -0.69 7.81 9.56
N ASP A 80 -0.97 6.74 10.28
CA ASP A 80 -2.31 6.33 10.71
C ASP A 80 -3.32 6.28 9.53
N SER A 81 -2.85 5.69 8.42
CA SER A 81 -3.55 5.54 7.14
C SER A 81 -3.86 6.86 6.41
N ARG A 82 -3.25 7.97 6.83
CA ARG A 82 -3.40 9.29 6.21
C ARG A 82 -2.15 9.65 5.40
N LEU A 83 -2.29 9.60 4.08
CA LEU A 83 -1.23 9.97 3.14
C LEU A 83 -1.26 11.48 2.89
N SER A 84 -0.31 12.22 3.46
CA SER A 84 -0.33 13.69 3.47
C SER A 84 0.87 14.31 2.76
N SER A 85 0.67 15.44 2.09
CA SER A 85 1.71 16.30 1.50
C SER A 85 1.29 17.76 1.57
N ASP A 86 2.17 18.66 2.02
CA ASP A 86 1.95 20.12 2.05
C ASP A 86 0.55 20.56 2.56
N GLY A 87 0.11 20.00 3.68
CA GLY A 87 -1.19 20.36 4.29
C GLY A 87 -2.42 19.76 3.60
N HIS A 88 -2.25 18.82 2.68
CA HIS A 88 -3.32 18.12 1.98
C HIS A 88 -3.21 16.61 2.16
N ILE A 89 -4.32 15.89 2.03
CA ILE A 89 -4.40 14.43 2.02
C ILE A 89 -4.61 13.99 0.59
N LEU A 90 -3.86 12.99 0.14
CA LEU A 90 -4.12 12.31 -1.12
C LEU A 90 -4.96 11.05 -0.85
N SER A 91 -6.19 11.00 -1.35
CA SER A 91 -7.07 9.85 -1.13
C SER A 91 -8.24 9.75 -2.13
N ARG A 92 -9.16 8.82 -1.89
CA ARG A 92 -10.46 8.65 -2.56
C ARG A 92 -11.61 9.13 -1.67
N TYR A 93 -12.78 9.26 -2.27
CA TYR A 93 -14.01 9.56 -1.54
C TYR A 93 -14.54 8.39 -0.73
N THR A 94 -15.06 8.64 0.47
CA THR A 94 -15.80 7.63 1.23
C THR A 94 -17.10 7.21 0.56
N VAL A 95 -17.76 8.14 -0.15
CA VAL A 95 -19.00 7.90 -0.90
C VAL A 95 -18.73 8.02 -2.40
N GLU A 96 -18.79 6.89 -3.08
CA GLU A 96 -18.61 6.79 -4.54
C GLU A 96 -19.73 5.93 -5.13
N ASN A 97 -19.92 6.00 -6.45
CA ASN A 97 -20.76 5.02 -7.12
C ASN A 97 -20.20 3.60 -6.94
N ARG A 98 -21.05 2.58 -7.03
CA ARG A 98 -20.71 1.17 -6.74
C ARG A 98 -20.03 0.42 -7.90
N SER A 99 -19.60 1.12 -8.95
CA SER A 99 -18.87 0.46 -10.05
C SER A 99 -17.45 0.07 -9.61
N PHE A 100 -16.88 -0.93 -10.26
CA PHE A 100 -15.45 -1.25 -10.16
C PHE A 100 -14.58 -0.48 -11.17
N MET A 101 -15.14 0.43 -11.97
CA MET A 101 -14.34 1.35 -12.80
C MET A 101 -13.29 2.09 -11.96
N PRO A 102 -12.13 2.47 -12.54
CA PRO A 102 -11.12 3.26 -11.87
C PRO A 102 -11.72 4.48 -11.16
N LYS A 103 -11.24 4.74 -9.94
CA LYS A 103 -11.76 5.82 -9.10
C LYS A 103 -10.77 6.96 -9.04
N GLU A 104 -11.27 8.18 -9.18
CA GLU A 104 -10.45 9.38 -9.12
C GLU A 104 -9.79 9.51 -7.74
N VAL A 105 -8.52 9.91 -7.74
CA VAL A 105 -7.77 10.22 -6.51
C VAL A 105 -7.63 11.73 -6.41
N PHE A 106 -7.99 12.28 -5.26
CA PHE A 106 -8.07 13.72 -5.03
C PHE A 106 -7.10 14.18 -3.95
N TRP A 107 -6.70 15.44 -4.08
CA TRP A 107 -6.17 16.24 -2.98
C TRP A 107 -7.32 16.79 -2.14
N PHE A 108 -7.39 16.39 -0.88
CA PHE A 108 -8.32 16.91 0.12
C PHE A 108 -7.59 17.92 1.02
N PRO A 109 -8.18 19.09 1.30
CA PRO A 109 -7.66 19.99 2.33
C PRO A 109 -7.56 19.26 3.69
N ASN A 110 -6.49 19.51 4.46
CA ASN A 110 -6.47 19.06 5.85
C ASN A 110 -7.49 19.87 6.66
N GLY A 111 -8.65 19.27 6.94
CA GLY A 111 -9.74 19.89 7.70
C GLY A 111 -10.92 18.93 7.83
N ASP A 112 -12.14 19.45 7.93
CA ASP A 112 -13.37 18.64 8.03
C ASP A 112 -13.55 17.67 6.85
N ASP A 113 -13.03 18.04 5.68
CA ASP A 113 -12.98 17.21 4.47
C ASP A 113 -12.15 15.93 4.62
N ALA A 114 -11.27 15.85 5.62
CA ALA A 114 -10.55 14.63 5.95
C ALA A 114 -11.51 13.48 6.32
N THR A 115 -12.69 13.80 6.87
CA THR A 115 -13.72 12.80 7.19
C THR A 115 -14.37 12.19 5.95
N GLN A 116 -14.22 12.83 4.79
CA GLN A 116 -14.74 12.35 3.50
C GLN A 116 -13.69 11.58 2.69
N SER A 117 -12.49 11.43 3.23
CA SER A 117 -11.39 10.71 2.60
C SER A 117 -11.28 9.26 3.10
N GLN A 118 -10.99 8.32 2.22
CA GLN A 118 -10.74 6.93 2.60
C GLN A 118 -9.34 6.76 3.23
N ALA A 119 -9.17 5.69 3.99
CA ALA A 119 -7.87 5.26 4.48
C ALA A 119 -6.98 4.76 3.33
N VAL A 120 -5.70 5.13 3.37
CA VAL A 120 -4.64 4.59 2.50
C VAL A 120 -3.84 3.56 3.29
N SER A 121 -3.59 2.40 2.71
CA SER A 121 -2.72 1.39 3.30
C SER A 121 -1.53 1.06 2.40
N VAL A 122 -0.54 0.37 2.94
CA VAL A 122 0.64 -0.06 2.20
C VAL A 122 0.81 -1.55 2.34
N GLU A 123 0.91 -2.24 1.21
CA GLU A 123 1.38 -3.62 1.16
C GLU A 123 2.88 -3.64 0.90
N LYS A 124 3.63 -4.40 1.70
CA LYS A 124 5.05 -4.64 1.49
C LYS A 124 5.26 -6.05 0.96
N SER A 125 5.98 -6.17 -0.16
CA SER A 125 6.40 -7.46 -0.72
C SER A 125 7.90 -7.39 -1.04
N GLY A 126 8.71 -8.09 -0.23
CA GLY A 126 10.16 -7.94 -0.24
C GLY A 126 10.57 -6.49 0.01
N ASP A 127 11.30 -5.91 -0.94
CA ASP A 127 11.74 -4.51 -0.91
C ASP A 127 10.77 -3.53 -1.60
N SER A 128 9.67 -4.05 -2.17
CA SER A 128 8.68 -3.24 -2.87
C SER A 128 7.53 -2.84 -1.94
N TYR A 129 7.03 -1.62 -2.14
CA TYR A 129 5.87 -1.08 -1.44
C TYR A 129 4.78 -0.75 -2.45
N LYS A 130 3.54 -1.15 -2.16
CA LYS A 130 2.35 -0.84 -2.95
C LYS A 130 1.38 -0.03 -2.09
N LEU A 131 1.11 1.20 -2.49
CA LEU A 131 0.02 1.99 -1.89
C LEU A 131 -1.31 1.44 -2.36
N ARG A 132 -2.27 1.36 -1.43
CA ARG A 132 -3.63 0.91 -1.67
C ARG A 132 -4.61 1.99 -1.29
N PHE A 133 -5.43 2.38 -2.26
CA PHE A 133 -6.49 3.37 -2.11
C PHE A 133 -7.82 2.64 -2.13
N GLY A 134 -8.39 2.34 -0.96
CA GLY A 134 -9.59 1.51 -0.82
C GLY A 134 -9.46 0.16 -1.52
N GLY A 135 -8.30 -0.49 -1.36
CA GLY A 135 -7.94 -1.78 -1.97
C GLY A 135 -7.34 -1.70 -3.37
N GLY A 136 -7.55 -0.61 -4.11
CA GLY A 136 -7.04 -0.45 -5.47
C GLY A 136 -5.57 0.02 -5.53
N GLY A 137 -4.84 -0.42 -6.56
CA GLY A 137 -3.53 0.13 -6.89
C GLY A 137 -3.66 1.44 -7.66
N LEU A 138 -2.60 2.26 -7.72
CA LEU A 138 -2.63 3.50 -8.49
C LEU A 138 -2.29 3.28 -9.96
N ILE A 139 -3.04 3.95 -10.83
CA ILE A 139 -2.80 4.04 -12.27
C ILE A 139 -2.82 5.52 -12.70
N ALA A 140 -2.32 5.80 -13.90
CA ALA A 140 -2.37 7.13 -14.50
C ALA A 140 -2.91 7.07 -15.93
N GLU A 141 -3.96 7.84 -16.20
CA GLU A 141 -4.59 7.93 -17.51
C GLU A 141 -4.78 9.40 -17.88
N GLY A 142 -4.37 9.82 -19.08
CA GLY A 142 -4.47 11.24 -19.48
C GLY A 142 -3.74 12.22 -18.55
N GLY A 143 -2.74 11.77 -17.79
CA GLY A 143 -2.04 12.57 -16.78
C GLY A 143 -2.79 12.71 -15.44
N GLN A 144 -3.99 12.15 -15.32
CA GLN A 144 -4.77 12.09 -14.09
C GLN A 144 -4.52 10.79 -13.33
N VAL A 145 -4.58 10.85 -12.00
CA VAL A 145 -4.37 9.70 -11.12
C VAL A 145 -5.71 9.05 -10.76
N PHE A 146 -5.74 7.73 -10.87
CA PHE A 146 -6.87 6.89 -10.47
C PHE A 146 -6.41 5.72 -9.60
N ALA A 147 -7.35 5.13 -8.87
CA ALA A 147 -7.21 3.84 -8.22
C ALA A 147 -7.93 2.77 -9.04
N ASP A 148 -7.20 1.78 -9.53
CA ASP A 148 -7.75 0.61 -10.21
C ASP A 148 -8.27 -0.39 -9.17
N LEU A 149 -9.60 -0.56 -9.12
CA LEU A 149 -10.28 -1.49 -8.22
C LEU A 149 -10.42 -2.89 -8.79
N GLN A 150 -10.20 -3.07 -10.10
CA GLN A 150 -10.25 -4.38 -10.75
C GLN A 150 -8.89 -5.07 -10.67
N GLY A 151 -7.81 -4.29 -10.54
CA GLY A 151 -6.43 -4.80 -10.50
C GLY A 151 -6.02 -5.40 -11.84
N LEU A 152 -6.59 -4.88 -12.93
CA LEU A 152 -6.25 -5.31 -14.29
C LEU A 152 -4.99 -4.61 -14.79
N ASP A 153 -4.72 -3.41 -14.27
CA ASP A 153 -3.57 -2.62 -14.65
C ASP A 153 -2.48 -2.72 -13.58
N ASP A 154 -1.42 -3.45 -13.91
CA ASP A 154 -0.18 -3.50 -13.14
C ASP A 154 0.71 -2.28 -13.44
N ALA A 155 0.16 -1.06 -13.28
CA ALA A 155 0.98 0.13 -13.38
C ALA A 155 2.13 0.05 -12.37
N LYS A 156 3.35 0.26 -12.85
CA LYS A 156 4.54 0.23 -12.00
C LYS A 156 4.53 1.45 -11.08
N VAL A 157 4.01 1.27 -9.88
CA VAL A 157 4.08 2.27 -8.80
C VAL A 157 5.40 2.09 -8.05
N VAL A 158 6.16 3.17 -7.92
CA VAL A 158 7.45 3.18 -7.21
C VAL A 158 7.39 4.20 -6.08
N ILE A 159 7.72 3.73 -4.88
CA ILE A 159 7.94 4.59 -3.71
C ILE A 159 9.44 4.85 -3.58
N LYS A 160 9.84 6.13 -3.55
CA LYS A 160 11.24 6.54 -3.35
C LYS A 160 11.36 7.30 -2.04
N PHE A 161 12.00 6.71 -1.03
CA PHE A 161 12.23 7.39 0.24
C PHE A 161 13.18 8.58 0.06
N VAL A 162 12.83 9.70 0.70
CA VAL A 162 13.67 10.89 0.73
C VAL A 162 14.78 10.66 1.76
N THR A 163 16.03 10.57 1.30
CA THR A 163 17.20 10.60 2.18
C THR A 163 17.41 12.03 2.67
N LYS A 164 17.60 12.21 3.99
CA LYS A 164 18.17 13.45 4.52
C LYS A 164 19.60 13.56 3.99
N SER A 165 19.88 14.66 3.30
CA SER A 165 21.23 15.11 2.96
C SER A 165 22.02 15.49 4.20
#